data_AF-A0A432R033-F1
#
_entry.id   AF-A0A432R033-F1
#
_cell.length_a   1.000
_cell.length_b   1.000
_cell.length_c   1.000
_cell.angle_alpha   90.00
_cell.angle_beta   90.00
_cell.angle_gamma   90.00
#
_symmetry.space_group_name_H-M   'P 1'
#
loop_
_entity.id
_entity.type
_entity.pdbx_description
1 polymer ?
#
loop_
_entity_poly.entity_id
_entity_poly.type
_entity_poly.pdbx_seq_one_letter_code
_entity_poly.pdbx_strand_id
1 'polypeptide(L)'
;MKKLFLLLLTNLSLFAGLLTLDQIDTTILLKNRTPVNVKLSIALQGRDIEESEMELIDVVQTVVGGFWAESLVTTQGKQQFKKMVIDLANKQYGIEIDFVYIRNIRIETNPLEQCRELLKRR
;
A
#
# COMPACT_ATOMS: atom_id res chain seq x y z
N MET A 1 23.08 -10.78 42.54
CA MET A 1 22.54 -9.57 41.86
C MET A 1 22.61 -9.61 40.32
N LYS A 2 23.55 -10.33 39.68
CA LYS A 2 23.62 -10.43 38.20
C LYS A 2 22.41 -11.10 37.52
N LYS A 3 21.69 -12.00 38.22
CA LYS A 3 20.53 -12.72 37.65
C LYS A 3 19.27 -11.85 37.48
N LEU A 4 19.15 -10.75 38.22
CA LEU A 4 17.99 -9.85 38.10
C LEU A 4 18.05 -8.99 36.83
N PHE A 5 19.25 -8.66 36.37
CA PHE A 5 19.47 -7.84 35.18
C PHE A 5 19.04 -8.56 33.89
N LEU A 6 19.20 -9.88 33.85
CA LEU A 6 18.78 -10.70 32.70
C LEU A 6 17.24 -10.75 32.56
N LEU A 7 16.50 -10.64 33.67
CA LEU A 7 15.04 -10.72 33.70
C LEU A 7 14.37 -9.37 33.34
N LEU A 8 15.10 -8.27 33.42
CA LEU A 8 14.62 -6.95 33.01
C LEU A 8 14.63 -6.79 31.47
N LEU A 9 15.59 -7.42 30.79
CA LEU A 9 15.74 -7.36 29.32
C LEU A 9 14.67 -8.17 28.55
N THR A 10 14.01 -9.14 29.20
CA THR A 10 13.01 -9.99 28.54
C THR A 10 11.64 -9.33 28.37
N ASN A 11 11.45 -8.09 28.87
CA ASN A 11 10.20 -7.33 28.69
C ASN A 11 10.19 -6.44 27.44
N LEU A 12 11.23 -6.48 26.61
CA LEU A 12 11.16 -5.97 25.23
C LEU A 12 10.42 -6.99 24.37
N SER A 13 9.14 -7.21 24.66
CA SER A 13 8.27 -7.99 23.79
C SER A 13 8.06 -7.18 22.52
N LEU A 14 8.75 -7.58 21.45
CA LEU A 14 8.56 -7.07 20.10
C LEU A 14 7.12 -7.39 19.68
N PHE A 15 6.24 -6.39 19.69
CA PHE A 15 4.89 -6.53 19.20
C PHE A 15 4.87 -6.24 17.70
N ALA A 16 4.52 -7.25 16.90
CA ALA A 16 4.23 -7.05 15.49
C ALA A 16 2.76 -6.60 15.40
N GLY A 17 2.57 -5.29 15.23
CA GLY A 17 1.26 -4.68 15.03
C GLY A 17 0.72 -4.96 13.62
N LEU A 18 -0.60 -4.82 13.46
CA LEU A 18 -1.27 -4.98 12.17
C LEU A 18 -2.13 -3.75 11.88
N LEU A 19 -1.75 -2.98 10.87
CA LEU A 19 -2.50 -1.82 10.41
C LEU A 19 -3.27 -2.15 9.13
N THR A 20 -4.59 -1.95 9.14
CA THR A 20 -5.45 -2.14 7.96
C THR A 20 -5.83 -0.80 7.36
N LEU A 21 -5.54 -0.63 6.06
CA LEU A 21 -5.91 0.54 5.27
C LEU A 21 -6.98 0.14 4.25
N ASP A 22 -8.26 0.35 4.59
CA ASP A 22 -9.37 -0.30 3.89
C ASP A 22 -10.01 0.52 2.75
N GLN A 23 -9.64 1.80 2.57
CA GLN A 23 -10.29 2.69 1.61
C GLN A 23 -9.32 3.65 0.92
N ILE A 24 -8.26 3.12 0.32
CA ILE A 24 -7.37 3.95 -0.51
C ILE A 24 -8.04 4.10 -1.88
N ASP A 25 -8.54 5.31 -2.16
CA ASP A 25 -9.13 5.68 -3.46
C ASP A 25 -8.23 6.72 -4.13
N THR A 26 -7.80 6.42 -5.36
CA THR A 26 -6.89 7.27 -6.12
C THR A 26 -7.15 7.14 -7.61
N THR A 27 -6.76 8.17 -8.37
CA THR A 27 -6.79 8.13 -9.83
C THR A 27 -5.38 7.90 -10.34
N ILE A 28 -5.17 6.84 -11.12
CA ILE A 28 -3.91 6.55 -11.80
C ILE A 28 -4.13 6.39 -13.30
N LEU A 29 -3.05 6.22 -14.05
CA LEU A 29 -3.12 6.12 -15.51
C LEU A 29 -3.08 4.66 -15.97
N LEU A 30 -3.81 4.39 -17.05
CA LEU A 30 -3.55 3.27 -17.95
C LEU A 30 -2.31 3.58 -18.82
N LYS A 31 -1.70 2.57 -19.43
CA LYS A 31 -0.55 2.74 -20.34
C LYS A 31 -0.86 3.65 -21.54
N ASN A 32 -2.13 3.71 -21.95
CA ASN A 32 -2.62 4.64 -22.97
C ASN A 32 -2.89 6.07 -22.43
N ARG A 33 -2.48 6.37 -21.20
CA ARG A 33 -2.66 7.64 -20.48
C ARG A 33 -4.10 8.01 -20.14
N THR A 34 -5.03 7.05 -20.22
CA THR A 34 -6.40 7.28 -19.77
C THR A 34 -6.46 7.18 -18.24
N PRO A 35 -7.04 8.17 -17.54
CA PRO A 35 -7.20 8.09 -16.09
C PRO A 35 -8.26 7.07 -15.71
N VAL A 36 -7.98 6.28 -14.68
CA VAL A 36 -8.88 5.31 -14.06
C VAL A 36 -8.80 5.41 -12.54
N ASN A 37 -9.91 5.13 -11.87
CA ASN A 37 -9.95 5.11 -10.42
C ASN A 37 -9.54 3.74 -9.91
N VAL A 38 -8.74 3.72 -8.85
CA VAL A 38 -8.27 2.51 -8.19
C VAL A 38 -8.63 2.57 -6.73
N LYS A 39 -9.41 1.57 -6.32
CA LYS A 39 -9.73 1.31 -4.93
C LYS A 39 -8.87 0.17 -4.43
N LEU A 40 -8.10 0.44 -3.40
CA LEU A 40 -7.11 -0.44 -2.83
C LEU A 40 -7.42 -0.63 -1.33
N SER A 41 -7.41 -1.87 -0.88
CA SER A 41 -7.44 -2.21 0.54
C SER A 41 -6.24 -3.09 0.86
N ILE A 42 -5.43 -2.69 1.84
CA ILE A 42 -4.24 -3.42 2.25
C ILE A 42 -4.16 -3.61 3.76
N ALA A 43 -3.37 -4.57 4.20
CA ALA A 43 -2.93 -4.66 5.58
C ALA A 43 -1.40 -4.69 5.62
N LEU A 44 -0.84 -3.97 6.56
CA LEU A 44 0.58 -3.84 6.80
C LEU A 44 0.90 -4.44 8.16
N GLN A 45 1.94 -5.26 8.23
CA GLN A 45 2.41 -5.84 9.47
C GLN A 45 3.86 -5.40 9.70
N GLY A 46 4.14 -4.95 10.92
CA GLY A 46 5.46 -4.48 11.30
C GLY A 46 5.49 -4.02 12.75
N ARG A 47 6.65 -3.54 13.19
CA ARG A 47 6.83 -3.04 14.56
C ARG A 47 6.24 -1.63 14.68
N ASP A 48 5.49 -1.39 15.75
CA ASP A 48 4.93 -0.08 16.10
C ASP A 48 4.15 0.61 14.95
N ILE A 49 3.64 -0.21 14.02
CA ILE A 49 3.11 0.26 12.72
C ILE A 49 1.78 1.03 12.86
N GLU A 50 1.03 0.75 13.92
CA GLU A 50 -0.23 1.41 14.23
C GLU A 50 -0.04 2.89 14.61
N GLU A 51 1.14 3.26 15.12
CA GLU A 51 1.45 4.65 15.48
C GLU A 51 1.81 5.53 14.26
N SER A 52 2.11 4.90 13.11
CA SER A 52 2.57 5.58 11.88
C SER A 52 1.55 5.53 10.75
N GLU A 53 0.25 5.49 11.08
CA GLU A 53 -0.82 5.33 10.09
C GLU A 53 -0.76 6.41 8.99
N MET A 54 -0.53 7.67 9.37
CA MET A 54 -0.52 8.79 8.41
C MET A 54 0.64 8.68 7.41
N GLU A 55 1.83 8.37 7.90
CA GLU A 55 3.04 8.14 7.10
C GLU A 55 2.84 6.97 6.14
N LEU A 56 2.20 5.89 6.60
CA LEU A 56 1.95 4.72 5.78
C LEU A 56 0.87 4.94 4.73
N ILE A 57 -0.15 5.75 5.03
CA ILE A 57 -1.10 6.21 4.02
C ILE A 57 -0.37 7.01 2.93
N ASP A 58 0.51 7.95 3.29
CA ASP A 58 1.30 8.72 2.32
C ASP A 58 2.18 7.83 1.44
N VAL A 59 2.92 6.91 2.06
CA VAL A 59 3.76 5.93 1.35
C VAL A 59 2.92 5.15 0.34
N VAL A 60 1.78 4.60 0.78
CA VAL A 60 0.96 3.75 -0.07
C VAL A 60 0.35 4.56 -1.21
N GLN A 61 -0.15 5.78 -0.95
CA GLN A 61 -0.67 6.68 -1.98
C GLN A 61 0.40 7.06 -3.01
N THR A 62 1.61 7.36 -2.54
CA THR A 62 2.74 7.70 -3.41
C THR A 62 3.13 6.51 -4.29
N VAL A 63 3.24 5.31 -3.70
CA VAL A 63 3.60 4.10 -4.47
C VAL A 63 2.50 3.77 -5.48
N VAL A 64 1.23 3.71 -5.09
CA VAL A 64 0.14 3.38 -6.03
C VAL A 64 0.04 4.39 -7.17
N GLY A 65 0.25 5.68 -6.89
CA GLY A 65 0.25 6.76 -7.88
C GLY A 65 1.34 6.61 -8.95
N GLY A 66 2.44 5.94 -8.62
CA GLY A 66 3.54 5.65 -9.55
C GLY A 66 3.30 4.45 -10.48
N PHE A 67 2.22 3.68 -10.29
CA PHE A 67 1.92 2.51 -11.10
C PHE A 67 1.01 2.82 -12.29
N TRP A 68 1.21 2.07 -13.37
CA TRP A 68 0.17 1.86 -14.37
C TRP A 68 -0.89 0.91 -13.82
N ALA A 69 -2.17 1.19 -14.08
CA ALA A 69 -3.27 0.38 -13.56
C ALA A 69 -3.19 -1.08 -14.05
N GLU A 70 -2.75 -1.31 -15.29
CA GLU A 70 -2.55 -2.65 -15.83
C GLU A 70 -1.47 -3.44 -15.08
N SER A 71 -0.47 -2.76 -14.51
CA SER A 71 0.59 -3.42 -13.74
C SER A 71 0.07 -3.91 -12.39
N LEU A 72 -0.80 -3.15 -11.71
CA LEU A 72 -1.31 -3.48 -10.37
C LEU A 72 -2.12 -4.79 -10.29
N VAL A 73 -2.68 -5.25 -11.41
CA VAL A 73 -3.45 -6.51 -11.45
C VAL A 73 -2.57 -7.74 -11.73
N THR A 74 -1.33 -7.57 -12.17
CA THR A 74 -0.41 -8.67 -12.47
C THR A 74 0.32 -9.16 -11.22
N THR A 75 0.73 -10.44 -11.21
CA THR A 75 1.54 -10.99 -10.11
C THR A 75 2.85 -10.22 -9.92
N GLN A 76 3.57 -9.93 -11.00
CA GLN A 76 4.84 -9.20 -10.94
C GLN A 76 4.63 -7.77 -10.40
N GLY A 77 3.62 -7.05 -10.89
CA GLY A 77 3.34 -5.70 -10.42
C GLY A 77 2.89 -5.66 -8.96
N LYS A 78 2.10 -6.65 -8.50
CA LYS A 78 1.76 -6.78 -7.08
C LYS A 78 2.98 -7.00 -6.19
N GLN A 79 3.92 -7.85 -6.61
CA GLN A 79 5.16 -8.06 -5.85
C GLN A 79 6.03 -6.81 -5.83
N GLN A 80 6.13 -6.12 -6.97
CA GLN A 80 6.87 -4.87 -7.07
C GLN A 80 6.24 -3.76 -6.21
N PHE A 81 4.91 -3.68 -6.17
CA PHE A 81 4.16 -2.74 -5.34
C PHE A 81 4.49 -2.96 -3.86
N LYS A 82 4.37 -4.20 -3.38
CA LYS A 82 4.69 -4.57 -1.99
C LYS A 82 6.12 -4.17 -1.62
N LYS A 83 7.08 -4.49 -2.50
CA LYS A 83 8.49 -4.14 -2.28
C LYS A 83 8.67 -2.63 -2.19
N MET A 84 8.08 -1.86 -3.11
CA MET A 84 8.19 -0.40 -3.09
C MET A 84 7.56 0.25 -1.86
N VAL A 85 6.44 -0.28 -1.35
CA VAL A 85 5.85 0.19 -0.08
C VAL A 85 6.84 -0.01 1.07
N ILE A 86 7.45 -1.19 1.20
CA ILE A 86 8.44 -1.49 2.23
C ILE A 86 9.67 -0.58 2.09
N ASP A 87 10.23 -0.48 0.88
CA ASP A 87 11.45 0.29 0.61
C ASP A 87 11.22 1.79 0.88
N LEU A 88 10.07 2.34 0.47
CA LEU A 88 9.76 3.75 0.64
C LEU A 88 9.45 4.11 2.09
N ALA A 89 8.68 3.29 2.82
CA ALA A 89 8.38 3.52 4.23
C ALA A 89 9.67 3.60 5.07
N ASN A 90 10.59 2.66 4.85
CA ASN A 90 11.88 2.68 5.53
C ASN A 90 12.72 3.89 5.12
N LYS A 91 12.83 4.17 3.81
CA LYS A 91 13.67 5.27 3.30
C LYS A 91 13.20 6.66 3.75
N GLN A 92 11.90 6.89 3.78
CA GLN A 92 11.33 8.22 4.03
C GLN A 92 11.02 8.47 5.51
N TYR A 93 10.57 7.44 6.23
CA TYR A 93 10.08 7.57 7.60
C TYR A 93 10.81 6.66 8.60
N GLY A 94 11.71 5.78 8.15
CA GLY A 94 12.40 4.84 9.03
C GLY A 94 11.51 3.72 9.57
N ILE A 95 10.36 3.47 8.94
CA ILE A 95 9.38 2.47 9.39
C ILE A 95 9.73 1.10 8.80
N GLU A 96 9.90 0.09 9.66
CA GLU A 96 10.13 -1.30 9.27
C GLU A 96 8.80 -2.04 9.07
N ILE A 97 8.50 -2.40 7.82
CA ILE A 97 7.35 -3.22 7.46
C ILE A 97 7.83 -4.63 7.12
N ASP A 98 7.36 -5.63 7.85
CA ASP A 98 7.68 -7.04 7.61
C ASP A 98 6.88 -7.59 6.43
N PHE A 99 5.58 -7.31 6.40
CA PHE A 99 4.68 -7.85 5.38
C PHE A 99 3.65 -6.83 4.88
N VAL A 100 3.39 -6.90 3.58
CA VAL A 100 2.31 -6.17 2.90
C VAL A 100 1.31 -7.17 2.32
N TYR A 101 0.07 -7.09 2.77
CA TYR A 101 -1.04 -7.92 2.31
C TYR A 101 -1.99 -7.08 1.48
N ILE A 102 -2.14 -7.43 0.20
CA ILE A 102 -3.15 -6.81 -0.66
C ILE A 102 -4.45 -7.56 -0.42
N ARG A 103 -5.44 -6.92 0.22
CA ARG A 103 -6.76 -7.50 0.49
C ARG A 103 -7.69 -7.35 -0.72
N ASN A 104 -7.65 -6.19 -1.38
CA ASN A 104 -8.50 -5.90 -2.53
C ASN A 104 -7.84 -4.88 -3.47
N ILE A 105 -8.02 -5.05 -4.78
CA ILE A 105 -7.72 -4.06 -5.81
C ILE A 105 -8.91 -4.05 -6.77
N ARG A 106 -9.55 -2.89 -6.93
CA ARG A 106 -10.58 -2.65 -7.95
C ARG A 106 -10.16 -1.49 -8.83
N ILE A 107 -10.23 -1.69 -10.14
CA ILE A 107 -9.99 -0.65 -11.12
C ILE A 107 -11.35 -0.32 -11.74
N GLU A 108 -11.82 0.90 -11.51
CA GLU A 108 -13.08 1.41 -12.01
C GLU A 108 -12.77 2.37 -13.16
N THR A 109 -13.31 2.07 -14.34
CA THR A 109 -13.25 3.01 -15.47
C THR A 109 -14.19 4.18 -15.16
N ASN A 110 -13.76 5.40 -15.43
CA ASN A 110 -14.63 6.56 -15.28
C ASN A 110 -15.86 6.39 -16.19
N PRO A 111 -17.10 6.37 -15.64
CA PRO A 111 -18.32 6.19 -16.43
C PRO A 111 -18.46 7.20 -17.57
N LEU A 112 -17.97 8.43 -17.37
CA LEU A 112 -18.01 9.49 -18.40
C LEU A 112 -17.09 9.18 -19.59
N GLU A 113 -15.94 8.54 -19.35
CA GLU A 113 -15.04 8.10 -20.43
C GLU A 113 -15.64 6.92 -21.20
N GLN A 114 -16.30 5.98 -20.51
CA GLN A 114 -17.07 4.92 -21.20
C GLN A 114 -18.16 5.51 -22.08
N CYS A 115 -18.93 6.48 -21.58
CA CYS A 115 -19.93 7.18 -22.39
C CYS A 115 -19.32 7.89 -23.60
N ARG A 116 -18.19 8.59 -23.43
CA ARG A 116 -17.50 9.29 -24.51
C ARG A 116 -17.03 8.35 -25.62
N GLU A 117 -16.44 7.21 -25.27
CA GLU A 117 -15.96 6.22 -26.24
C GLU A 117 -17.11 5.55 -27.00
N LEU A 118 -18.25 5.30 -26.33
CA LEU A 118 -19.46 4.80 -26.99
C LEU A 118 -20.03 5.81 -28.00
N LEU A 119 -19.94 7.11 -27.73
CA LEU A 119 -20.41 8.17 -28.62
C LEU A 119 -19.51 8.37 -29.85
N LYS A 120 -18.19 8.16 -29.75
CA LYS A 120 -17.25 8.27 -30.89
C LYS A 120 -17.35 7.12 -31.91
N ARG A 121 -17.96 5.99 -31.52
CA ARG A 121 -18.11 4.80 -32.39
C ARG A 121 -19.40 4.82 -33.23
N ARG A 122 -20.20 5.88 -33.13
CA ARG A 122 -21.34 6.16 -34.02
C ARG A 122 -20.92 7.20 -35.06
#